data_AF-C1E160-F1
#
_entry.id   AF-C1E160-F1
#
_cell.length_a   1.000
_cell.length_b   1.000
_cell.length_c   1.000
_cell.angle_alpha   90.00
_cell.angle_beta   90.00
_cell.angle_gamma   90.00
#
_symmetry.space_group_name_H-M   'P 1'
#
loop_
_entity.id
_entity.type
_entity.pdbx_description
1 polymer ?
#
loop_
_entity_poly.entity_id
_entity_poly.type
_entity_poly.pdbx_seq_one_letter_code
_entity_poly.pdbx_strand_id
1 'polypeptide(L)'
;MASALVTARSTAPAVLAGALSRPPPRRVDRLPRSVSPRTAAARPREAPSRRRLAAAEEDGTATTATTSEGDDEEEIPQIEIPERPEHVRVVDAFLPAADAVALRGVFDAHNDDPRRVHEYRFVWDYWHVPGQYTQLRTPAADYFPKEQFEQLEDALLTYAKETLGCSAMTPVWLSNYVDGMRQEIHADVPHGPFAFVLSLTNWDKRRFTGGETFLLRPETLDYWRGFETSSVVERGAVVQTVEPEFNRLTVFDPRIPHGVNVVEGTRDVREGRLVLHGWFRDLAPHFSGALTEAACEPALGEILPRLYEALGALPRARGVVVIRVNVDANGAVTGTEWKADTLVPAPAPNLPDPTEVRDAILLEIAGTFMDAEFPAAGAPGAVTMPFEFD
;
A
#
# COMPACT_ATOMS: atom_id res chain seq x y z
N MET A 1 -12.29 -2.08 46.43
CA MET A 1 -12.26 -3.55 46.51
C MET A 1 -12.18 -4.10 45.10
N ALA A 2 -11.14 -4.90 44.81
CA ALA A 2 -10.88 -5.76 43.63
C ALA A 2 -11.17 -5.18 42.22
N SER A 3 -10.18 -4.76 41.40
CA SER A 3 -9.10 -5.52 40.72
C SER A 3 -9.54 -6.27 39.46
N ALA A 4 -9.13 -5.76 38.28
CA ALA A 4 -8.51 -6.55 37.19
C ALA A 4 -7.91 -5.63 36.10
N LEU A 5 -6.59 -5.42 36.16
CA LEU A 5 -5.71 -5.05 35.04
C LEU A 5 -5.20 -6.34 34.38
N VAL A 6 -5.04 -6.36 33.04
CA VAL A 6 -4.02 -7.14 32.31
C VAL A 6 -3.72 -6.39 30.99
N THR A 7 -2.76 -5.46 30.92
CA THR A 7 -1.31 -5.54 30.62
C THR A 7 -0.88 -6.03 29.23
N ALA A 8 -0.26 -5.09 28.52
CA ALA A 8 0.69 -5.23 27.41
C ALA A 8 1.87 -6.16 27.72
N ARG A 9 2.45 -6.75 26.66
CA ARG A 9 3.78 -7.37 26.70
C ARG A 9 4.63 -6.99 25.49
N SER A 10 5.70 -6.29 25.80
CA SER A 10 6.96 -6.19 25.06
C SER A 10 7.80 -7.44 25.31
N THR A 11 8.44 -7.99 24.26
CA THR A 11 9.76 -8.65 24.36
C THR A 11 10.42 -8.75 22.98
N ALA A 12 11.62 -8.19 22.86
CA ALA A 12 12.61 -8.53 21.84
C ALA A 12 13.22 -9.92 22.10
N PRO A 13 13.95 -10.50 21.12
CA PRO A 13 14.98 -11.48 21.46
C PRO A 13 16.37 -11.10 20.92
N ALA A 14 17.37 -11.33 21.78
CA ALA A 14 18.78 -11.33 21.48
C ALA A 14 19.26 -12.71 21.00
N VAL A 15 20.37 -12.66 20.28
CA VAL A 15 21.15 -13.73 19.63
C VAL A 15 21.70 -14.77 20.62
N LEU A 16 21.66 -16.06 20.26
CA LEU A 16 22.72 -17.01 20.64
C LEU A 16 22.82 -18.21 19.69
N ALA A 17 24.06 -18.52 19.32
CA ALA A 17 24.50 -19.61 18.46
C ALA A 17 24.50 -20.98 19.16
N GLY A 18 24.40 -22.07 18.38
CA GLY A 18 24.71 -23.41 18.89
C GLY A 18 24.26 -24.61 18.03
N ALA A 19 25.20 -25.11 17.22
CA ALA A 19 25.48 -26.52 16.91
C ALA A 19 24.39 -27.50 16.39
N LEU A 20 24.53 -27.84 15.10
CA LEU A 20 24.66 -29.20 14.53
C LEU A 20 23.79 -30.35 15.08
N SER A 21 22.85 -30.81 14.25
CA SER A 21 22.63 -32.24 13.99
C SER A 21 21.88 -32.47 12.67
N ARG A 22 22.52 -33.18 11.73
CA ARG A 22 21.97 -33.62 10.44
C ARG A 22 21.07 -34.84 10.63
N PRO A 23 19.88 -34.91 9.99
CA PRO A 23 19.20 -36.16 9.71
C PRO A 23 19.60 -36.72 8.32
N PRO A 24 19.53 -38.06 8.11
CA PRO A 24 19.98 -38.74 6.90
C PRO A 24 19.00 -38.60 5.72
N PRO A 25 19.45 -38.87 4.47
CA PRO A 25 18.66 -38.65 3.27
C PRO A 25 17.57 -39.72 3.11
N ARG A 26 16.34 -39.30 2.79
CA ARG A 26 15.26 -40.20 2.35
C ARG A 26 15.37 -40.47 0.84
N ARG A 27 15.24 -41.76 0.52
CA ARG A 27 15.29 -42.37 -0.81
C ARG A 27 14.28 -41.74 -1.79
N VAL A 28 14.76 -41.61 -3.02
CA VAL A 28 13.98 -41.32 -4.22
C VAL A 28 13.41 -42.64 -4.74
N ASP A 29 12.09 -42.83 -4.62
CA ASP A 29 11.39 -43.89 -5.35
C ASP A 29 10.83 -43.33 -6.66
N ARG A 30 11.40 -43.81 -7.77
CA ARG A 30 10.91 -43.60 -9.13
C ARG A 30 9.62 -44.39 -9.33
N LEU A 31 8.56 -43.70 -9.76
CA LEU A 31 7.42 -44.35 -10.42
C LEU A 31 7.46 -44.13 -11.94
N PRO A 32 6.96 -45.10 -12.74
CA PRO A 32 7.24 -45.21 -14.16
C PRO A 32 6.35 -44.31 -15.04
N ARG A 33 6.94 -43.94 -16.18
CA ARG A 33 6.32 -43.28 -17.33
C ARG A 33 5.07 -44.05 -17.80
N SER A 34 3.95 -43.35 -17.94
CA SER A 34 2.82 -43.80 -18.76
C SER A 34 2.73 -43.00 -20.05
N VAL A 35 2.30 -43.70 -21.08
CA VAL A 35 2.42 -43.41 -22.51
C VAL A 35 1.16 -42.67 -22.98
N SER A 36 1.34 -41.61 -23.75
CA SER A 36 0.25 -40.92 -24.47
C SER A 36 -0.31 -41.77 -25.60
N PRO A 37 -1.63 -41.72 -25.87
CA PRO A 37 -2.16 -41.98 -27.20
C PRO A 37 -2.52 -40.67 -27.92
N ARG A 38 -1.99 -40.55 -29.14
CA ARG A 38 -2.44 -39.63 -30.19
C ARG A 38 -3.86 -39.98 -30.62
N THR A 39 -4.68 -38.96 -30.89
CA THR A 39 -5.74 -38.96 -31.91
C THR A 39 -6.14 -37.49 -32.11
N ALA A 40 -5.80 -36.89 -33.25
CA ALA A 40 -6.50 -36.91 -34.54
C ALA A 40 -7.46 -35.72 -34.67
N ALA A 41 -7.20 -34.96 -35.73
CA ALA A 41 -7.75 -33.66 -36.06
C ALA A 41 -9.26 -33.67 -36.38
N ALA A 42 -9.92 -32.56 -36.06
CA ALA A 42 -11.16 -32.15 -36.72
C ALA A 42 -11.09 -30.64 -37.01
N ARG A 43 -11.25 -30.30 -38.29
CA ARG A 43 -11.31 -28.93 -38.83
C ARG A 43 -12.63 -28.24 -38.42
N PRO A 44 -12.64 -26.90 -38.31
CA PRO A 44 -13.84 -26.14 -37.98
C PRO A 44 -14.76 -25.96 -39.19
N ARG A 45 -16.08 -25.96 -38.93
CA ARG A 45 -17.13 -25.57 -39.88
C ARG A 45 -17.39 -24.07 -39.76
N GLU A 46 -17.36 -23.39 -40.90
CA GLU A 46 -17.76 -21.99 -41.08
C GLU A 46 -19.29 -21.79 -41.10
N ALA A 47 -19.64 -20.52 -40.85
CA ALA A 47 -20.74 -19.71 -41.39
C ALA A 47 -21.92 -19.40 -40.42
N PRO A 48 -22.67 -18.28 -40.60
CA PRO A 48 -22.44 -17.09 -41.44
C PRO A 48 -22.63 -15.73 -40.71
N SER A 49 -22.19 -14.69 -41.40
CA SER A 49 -22.43 -13.26 -41.17
C SER A 49 -23.90 -12.88 -40.98
N ARG A 50 -24.16 -11.90 -40.10
CA ARG A 50 -25.27 -10.96 -40.26
C ARG A 50 -24.79 -9.52 -40.19
N ARG A 51 -25.11 -8.79 -41.25
CA ARG A 51 -24.94 -7.36 -41.48
C ARG A 51 -26.03 -6.57 -40.73
N ARG A 52 -25.62 -5.38 -40.29
CA ARG A 52 -26.32 -4.07 -40.27
C ARG A 52 -27.65 -3.95 -39.54
N LEU A 53 -27.70 -2.97 -38.63
CA LEU A 53 -28.55 -1.78 -38.79
C LEU A 53 -27.92 -0.59 -38.05
N ALA A 54 -28.07 0.58 -38.67
CA ALA A 54 -27.59 1.89 -38.25
C ALA A 54 -28.81 2.78 -38.01
N ALA A 55 -28.56 3.96 -37.42
CA ALA A 55 -29.46 5.09 -37.18
C ALA A 55 -30.43 4.91 -35.97
N ALA A 56 -30.75 5.92 -35.17
CA ALA A 56 -30.71 7.36 -35.43
C ALA A 56 -30.51 8.21 -34.16
N GLU A 57 -29.85 9.34 -34.37
CA GLU A 57 -30.00 10.62 -33.68
C GLU A 57 -31.46 11.11 -33.69
N GLU A 58 -31.89 11.73 -32.58
CA GLU A 58 -32.92 12.79 -32.45
C GLU A 58 -32.79 13.28 -30.99
N ASP A 59 -32.08 14.36 -30.68
CA ASP A 59 -32.46 15.78 -30.81
C ASP A 59 -33.87 16.11 -30.29
N GLY A 60 -33.91 16.83 -29.16
CA GLY A 60 -35.12 17.05 -28.38
C GLY A 60 -34.93 18.07 -27.27
N THR A 61 -34.49 19.28 -27.63
CA THR A 61 -34.62 20.48 -26.79
C THR A 61 -36.09 20.78 -26.47
N ALA A 62 -36.42 20.87 -25.18
CA ALA A 62 -37.63 21.55 -24.71
C ALA A 62 -37.36 22.25 -23.37
N THR A 63 -37.91 23.46 -23.30
CA THR A 63 -37.53 24.58 -22.45
C THR A 63 -38.48 24.71 -21.25
N THR A 64 -37.93 25.19 -20.12
CA THR A 64 -38.57 25.94 -19.02
C THR A 64 -39.74 25.33 -18.23
N ALA A 65 -39.50 25.16 -16.92
CA ALA A 65 -40.35 25.79 -15.89
C ALA A 65 -39.55 25.89 -14.58
N THR A 66 -39.08 27.10 -14.28
CA THR A 66 -38.65 27.55 -12.96
C THR A 66 -39.86 27.59 -12.01
N THR A 67 -39.85 26.74 -11.00
CA THR A 67 -40.56 26.97 -9.74
C THR A 67 -39.51 27.02 -8.65
N SER A 68 -39.17 28.25 -8.26
CA SER A 68 -38.42 28.54 -7.05
C SER A 68 -39.35 28.30 -5.86
N GLU A 69 -39.21 27.15 -5.22
CA GLU A 69 -39.58 26.97 -3.82
C GLU A 69 -38.25 26.87 -3.07
N GLY A 70 -38.04 27.82 -2.16
CA GLY A 70 -36.86 27.88 -1.33
C GLY A 70 -36.94 26.78 -0.30
N ASP A 71 -36.29 25.67 -0.61
CA ASP A 71 -35.72 24.79 0.39
C ASP A 71 -34.27 25.24 0.55
N ASP A 72 -33.98 25.97 1.63
CA ASP A 72 -32.67 25.89 2.26
C ASP A 72 -32.58 24.47 2.87
N GLU A 73 -32.61 23.43 2.02
CA GLU A 73 -32.06 22.13 2.36
C GLU A 73 -30.59 22.44 2.61
N GLU A 74 -30.19 22.52 3.88
CA GLU A 74 -28.79 22.38 4.25
C GLU A 74 -28.28 21.15 3.49
N GLU A 75 -27.48 21.38 2.44
CA GLU A 75 -26.87 20.33 1.64
C GLU A 75 -26.08 19.47 2.63
N ILE A 76 -26.68 18.36 3.05
CA ILE A 76 -26.02 17.39 3.92
C ILE A 76 -24.78 16.96 3.14
N PRO A 77 -23.56 17.18 3.68
CA PRO A 77 -22.35 16.86 2.95
C PRO A 77 -22.41 15.39 2.53
N GLN A 78 -22.41 15.15 1.22
CA GLN A 78 -22.53 13.81 0.68
C GLN A 78 -21.30 13.00 1.05
N ILE A 79 -21.48 11.84 1.69
CA ILE A 79 -20.40 10.92 1.98
C ILE A 79 -19.96 10.26 0.65
N GLU A 80 -18.75 10.56 0.21
CA GLU A 80 -18.16 9.92 -0.96
C GLU A 80 -17.43 8.63 -0.56
N ILE A 81 -17.83 7.51 -1.17
CA ILE A 81 -17.17 6.21 -0.99
C ILE A 81 -16.30 5.92 -2.22
N PRO A 82 -15.01 5.60 -2.06
CA PRO A 82 -14.16 5.25 -3.20
C PRO A 82 -14.67 3.99 -3.89
N GLU A 83 -14.68 3.95 -5.23
CA GLU A 83 -15.21 2.83 -6.03
C GLU A 83 -14.53 1.49 -5.67
N ARG A 84 -13.24 1.52 -5.32
CA ARG A 84 -12.42 0.33 -5.05
C ARG A 84 -11.43 0.57 -3.92
N PRO A 85 -11.02 -0.48 -3.18
CA PRO A 85 -9.90 -0.38 -2.26
C PRO A 85 -8.60 -0.07 -3.02
N GLU A 86 -7.74 0.73 -2.39
CA GLU A 86 -6.45 1.13 -2.93
C GLU A 86 -5.33 0.42 -2.17
N HIS A 87 -4.97 -0.77 -2.65
CA HIS A 87 -3.91 -1.55 -2.02
C HIS A 87 -2.48 -1.11 -2.41
N VAL A 88 -2.36 -0.27 -3.44
CA VAL A 88 -1.10 0.28 -3.91
C VAL A 88 -1.33 1.73 -4.31
N ARG A 89 -0.56 2.63 -3.72
CA ARG A 89 -0.53 4.04 -4.04
C ARG A 89 0.84 4.45 -4.56
N VAL A 90 0.84 5.30 -5.58
CA VAL A 90 2.04 5.92 -6.14
C VAL A 90 1.97 7.42 -5.94
N VAL A 91 3.03 8.00 -5.39
CA VAL A 91 3.21 9.45 -5.23
C VAL A 91 4.47 9.84 -5.97
N ASP A 92 4.30 10.47 -7.12
CA ASP A 92 5.39 11.02 -7.91
C ASP A 92 5.89 12.34 -7.33
N ALA A 93 7.17 12.63 -7.56
CA ALA A 93 7.84 13.82 -7.04
C ALA A 93 7.65 13.98 -5.51
N PHE A 94 7.77 12.89 -4.76
CA PHE A 94 7.44 12.82 -3.34
C PHE A 94 8.21 13.84 -2.50
N LEU A 95 9.54 13.89 -2.63
CA LEU A 95 10.37 14.89 -1.98
C LEU A 95 10.44 16.17 -2.82
N PRO A 96 10.75 17.33 -2.21
CA PRO A 96 11.24 18.48 -2.97
C PRO A 96 12.38 18.06 -3.89
N ALA A 97 12.35 18.51 -5.15
CA ALA A 97 13.27 18.02 -6.18
C ALA A 97 14.76 18.20 -5.79
N ALA A 98 15.08 19.29 -5.09
CA ALA A 98 16.43 19.54 -4.59
C ALA A 98 16.91 18.46 -3.59
N ASP A 99 16.02 17.99 -2.72
CA ASP A 99 16.34 17.03 -1.66
C ASP A 99 16.52 15.63 -2.24
N ALA A 100 15.64 15.22 -3.17
CA ALA A 100 15.80 13.96 -3.92
C ALA A 100 17.11 13.93 -4.71
N VAL A 101 17.45 15.04 -5.38
CA VAL A 101 18.72 15.19 -6.11
C VAL A 101 19.91 15.16 -5.16
N ALA A 102 19.82 15.78 -3.99
CA ALA A 102 20.87 15.77 -2.98
C ALA A 102 21.15 14.34 -2.46
N LEU A 103 20.10 13.60 -2.08
CA LEU A 103 20.22 12.20 -1.65
C LEU A 103 20.85 11.33 -2.73
N ARG A 104 20.37 11.45 -3.98
CA ARG A 104 20.97 10.74 -5.12
C ARG A 104 22.43 11.12 -5.33
N GLY A 105 22.75 12.41 -5.18
CA GLY A 105 24.09 12.97 -5.31
C GLY A 105 25.08 12.38 -4.32
N VAL A 106 24.66 12.11 -3.07
CA VAL A 106 25.50 11.41 -2.08
C VAL A 106 25.91 10.03 -2.59
N PHE A 107 24.95 9.24 -3.06
CA PHE A 107 25.23 7.91 -3.60
C PHE A 107 26.15 7.96 -4.83
N ASP A 108 25.90 8.90 -5.75
CA ASP A 108 26.74 9.06 -6.93
C ASP A 108 28.16 9.51 -6.57
N ALA A 109 28.33 10.42 -5.60
CA ALA A 109 29.63 10.90 -5.15
C ALA A 109 30.46 9.81 -4.46
N HIS A 110 29.82 8.94 -3.67
CA HIS A 110 30.47 7.78 -3.04
C HIS A 110 30.91 6.70 -4.03
N ASN A 111 30.44 6.76 -5.28
CA ASN A 111 30.74 5.76 -6.30
C ASN A 111 31.36 6.37 -7.57
N ASP A 112 31.74 7.65 -7.54
CA ASP A 112 32.20 8.43 -8.71
C ASP A 112 33.48 7.86 -9.34
N ASP A 113 34.41 7.41 -8.50
CA ASP A 113 35.67 6.76 -8.86
C ASP A 113 35.73 5.35 -8.24
N PRO A 114 35.63 4.29 -9.06
CA PRO A 114 35.63 2.90 -8.57
C PRO A 114 36.97 2.47 -7.96
N ARG A 115 38.05 3.26 -8.09
CA ARG A 115 39.37 2.98 -7.49
C ARG A 115 39.58 3.72 -6.16
N ARG A 116 38.74 4.69 -5.83
CA ARG A 116 38.81 5.41 -4.55
C ARG A 116 38.32 4.50 -3.43
N VAL A 117 39.05 4.54 -2.32
CA VAL A 117 38.75 3.74 -1.12
C VAL A 117 38.29 4.69 -0.01
N HIS A 118 37.13 4.40 0.57
CA HIS A 118 36.58 5.08 1.73
C HIS A 118 35.54 4.16 2.40
N GLU A 119 35.18 4.46 3.65
CA GLU A 119 34.30 3.64 4.49
C GLU A 119 32.95 3.32 3.86
N TYR A 120 32.29 4.28 3.18
CA TYR A 120 30.98 4.05 2.53
C TYR A 120 30.96 3.01 1.40
N ARG A 121 32.12 2.51 0.95
CA ARG A 121 32.18 1.38 0.01
C ARG A 121 32.07 0.02 0.71
N PHE A 122 32.25 -0.01 2.03
CA PHE A 122 32.32 -1.23 2.84
C PHE A 122 31.11 -1.42 3.77
N VAL A 123 30.12 -0.53 3.73
CA VAL A 123 28.91 -0.59 4.58
C VAL A 123 27.76 -1.40 3.95
N TRP A 124 27.97 -1.99 2.78
CA TRP A 124 26.96 -2.74 2.05
C TRP A 124 26.95 -4.22 2.45
N ASP A 125 25.81 -4.69 2.93
CA ASP A 125 25.51 -6.11 3.13
C ASP A 125 25.06 -6.72 1.79
N TYR A 126 25.82 -7.70 1.30
CA TYR A 126 25.36 -8.56 0.21
C TYR A 126 24.38 -9.58 0.76
N TRP A 127 23.10 -9.22 0.71
CA TRP A 127 22.04 -10.03 1.27
C TRP A 127 21.53 -11.02 0.22
N HIS A 128 21.98 -12.26 0.34
CA HIS A 128 21.56 -13.36 -0.52
C HIS A 128 20.89 -14.47 0.29
N VAL A 129 19.62 -14.70 0.00
CA VAL A 129 18.85 -15.84 0.49
C VAL A 129 18.46 -16.68 -0.73
N PRO A 130 19.01 -17.90 -0.88
CA PRO A 130 18.74 -18.74 -2.03
C PRO A 130 17.24 -18.94 -2.28
N GLY A 131 16.81 -18.67 -3.51
CA GLY A 131 15.39 -18.79 -3.89
C GLY A 131 14.47 -17.73 -3.30
N GLN A 132 15.01 -16.65 -2.72
CA GLN A 132 14.21 -15.62 -2.10
C GLN A 132 14.69 -14.19 -2.42
N TYR A 133 15.89 -13.79 -2.01
CA TYR A 133 16.36 -12.41 -2.19
C TYR A 133 17.81 -12.37 -2.64
N THR A 134 18.17 -11.40 -3.47
CA THR A 134 19.56 -11.05 -3.76
C THR A 134 19.64 -9.55 -4.02
N GLN A 135 20.27 -8.80 -3.11
CA GLN A 135 20.46 -7.36 -3.23
C GLN A 135 21.66 -6.88 -2.40
N LEU A 136 22.13 -5.67 -2.66
CA LEU A 136 22.97 -4.92 -1.71
C LEU A 136 22.06 -4.08 -0.83
N ARG A 137 22.31 -4.03 0.48
CA ARG A 137 21.58 -3.15 1.39
C ARG A 137 22.46 -2.57 2.48
N THR A 138 22.04 -1.43 3.03
CA THR A 138 22.67 -0.79 4.19
C THR A 138 21.63 0.06 4.93
N PRO A 139 21.73 0.27 6.24
CA PRO A 139 20.87 1.23 6.93
C PRO A 139 21.06 2.63 6.33
N ALA A 140 19.97 3.30 5.95
CA ALA A 140 20.04 4.61 5.29
C ALA A 140 20.63 5.69 6.22
N ALA A 141 20.33 5.61 7.51
CA ALA A 141 20.83 6.53 8.55
C ALA A 141 22.37 6.52 8.65
N ASP A 142 23.01 5.39 8.37
CA ASP A 142 24.46 5.25 8.42
C ASP A 142 25.14 5.67 7.11
N TYR A 143 24.37 5.80 6.02
CA TYR A 143 24.87 6.08 4.68
C TYR A 143 24.78 7.56 4.30
N PHE A 144 23.67 8.22 4.66
CA PHE A 144 23.42 9.62 4.30
C PHE A 144 23.93 10.59 5.37
N PRO A 145 24.32 11.82 5.00
CA PRO A 145 24.54 12.89 5.95
C PRO A 145 23.33 13.08 6.85
N LYS A 146 23.58 13.25 8.15
CA LYS A 146 22.54 13.31 9.19
C LYS A 146 21.40 14.26 8.84
N GLU A 147 21.71 15.49 8.45
CA GLU A 147 20.70 16.52 8.12
C GLU A 147 19.80 16.09 6.94
N GLN A 148 20.36 15.46 5.92
CA GLN A 148 19.60 14.98 4.76
C GLN A 148 18.74 13.76 5.12
N PHE A 149 19.23 12.90 6.00
CA PHE A 149 18.46 11.76 6.50
C PHE A 149 17.30 12.20 7.40
N GLU A 150 17.52 13.18 8.30
CA GLU A 150 16.46 13.75 9.14
C GLU A 150 15.35 14.38 8.27
N GLN A 151 15.70 15.11 7.21
CA GLN A 151 14.71 15.65 6.27
C GLN A 151 13.90 14.57 5.54
N LEU A 152 14.56 13.50 5.10
CA LEU A 152 13.89 12.34 4.50
C LEU A 152 12.93 11.68 5.50
N GLU A 153 13.39 11.47 6.74
CA GLU A 153 12.62 10.85 7.81
C GLU A 153 11.38 11.69 8.17
N ASP A 154 11.56 13.01 8.33
CA ASP A 154 10.47 13.95 8.60
C ASP A 154 9.43 13.97 7.48
N ALA A 155 9.85 13.95 6.21
CA ALA A 155 8.94 13.91 5.06
C ALA A 155 8.10 12.62 5.05
N LEU A 156 8.75 11.47 5.29
CA LEU A 156 8.07 10.18 5.39
C LEU A 156 7.12 10.11 6.60
N LEU A 157 7.52 10.59 7.78
CA LEU A 157 6.66 10.62 8.97
C LEU A 157 5.48 11.58 8.82
N THR A 158 5.68 12.74 8.19
CA THR A 158 4.60 13.69 7.90
C THR A 158 3.56 13.03 6.99
N TYR A 159 4.01 12.40 5.89
CA TYR A 159 3.13 11.65 5.01
C TYR A 159 2.40 10.51 5.74
N ALA A 160 3.12 9.75 6.58
CA ALA A 160 2.55 8.66 7.38
C ALA A 160 1.41 9.13 8.28
N LYS A 161 1.61 10.23 9.00
CA LYS A 161 0.62 10.79 9.94
C LYS A 161 -0.59 11.37 9.22
N GLU A 162 -0.34 12.21 8.22
CA GLU A 162 -1.39 12.97 7.55
C GLU A 162 -2.24 12.12 6.59
N THR A 163 -1.64 11.07 6.02
CA THR A 163 -2.26 10.28 4.94
C THR A 163 -2.52 8.83 5.33
N LEU A 164 -1.66 8.20 6.12
CA LEU A 164 -1.76 6.77 6.44
C LEU A 164 -2.20 6.49 7.88
N GLY A 165 -2.43 7.54 8.69
CA GLY A 165 -2.77 7.39 10.11
C GLY A 165 -1.71 6.64 10.91
N CYS A 166 -0.44 6.67 10.49
CA CYS A 166 0.67 5.98 11.14
C CYS A 166 1.55 6.98 11.89
N SER A 167 1.89 6.68 13.15
CA SER A 167 2.69 7.57 14.00
C SER A 167 4.19 7.27 13.98
N ALA A 168 4.59 6.11 13.45
CA ALA A 168 5.97 5.67 13.42
C ALA A 168 6.34 4.98 12.09
N MET A 169 7.63 4.69 11.92
CA MET A 169 8.11 3.78 10.90
C MET A 169 9.24 2.89 11.44
N THR A 170 9.62 1.87 10.67
CA THR A 170 10.85 1.10 10.90
C THR A 170 12.08 1.89 10.45
N PRO A 171 13.29 1.52 10.89
CA PRO A 171 14.51 2.02 10.28
C PRO A 171 14.49 1.84 8.76
N VAL A 172 14.91 2.87 8.03
CA VAL A 172 14.90 2.88 6.56
C VAL A 172 16.14 2.17 6.03
N TRP A 173 15.93 1.26 5.08
CA TRP A 173 17.01 0.57 4.37
C TRP A 173 17.25 1.22 3.00
N LEU A 174 18.51 1.45 2.68
CA LEU A 174 18.94 1.78 1.32
C LEU A 174 19.35 0.47 0.62
N SER A 175 18.74 0.17 -0.51
CA SER A 175 19.00 -1.03 -1.30
C SER A 175 19.40 -0.70 -2.74
N ASN A 176 20.39 -1.42 -3.25
CA ASN A 176 20.87 -1.31 -4.63
C ASN A 176 20.81 -2.67 -5.32
N TYR A 177 20.32 -2.67 -6.56
CA TYR A 177 20.17 -3.86 -7.40
C TYR A 177 20.91 -3.67 -8.71
N VAL A 178 21.80 -4.60 -9.01
CA VAL A 178 22.53 -4.72 -10.27
C VAL A 178 22.22 -6.07 -10.93
N ASP A 179 22.89 -6.37 -12.03
CA ASP A 179 22.77 -7.61 -12.82
C ASP A 179 22.55 -8.88 -11.96
N GLY A 180 21.42 -9.55 -12.16
CA GLY A 180 20.99 -10.78 -11.49
C GLY A 180 20.29 -10.61 -10.13
N MET A 181 20.26 -9.39 -9.58
CA MET A 181 19.60 -9.08 -8.30
C MET A 181 18.08 -8.98 -8.46
N ARG A 182 17.35 -9.41 -7.44
CA ARG A 182 15.88 -9.53 -7.43
C ARG A 182 15.33 -9.77 -6.02
N GLN A 183 14.02 -9.68 -5.90
CA GLN A 183 13.27 -10.25 -4.78
C GLN A 183 12.18 -11.16 -5.34
N GLU A 184 12.19 -12.41 -4.94
CA GLU A 184 11.13 -13.38 -5.25
C GLU A 184 9.86 -13.03 -4.48
N ILE A 185 8.76 -13.69 -4.83
CA ILE A 185 7.46 -13.42 -4.23
C ILE A 185 7.47 -13.65 -2.70
N HIS A 186 6.99 -12.67 -1.96
CA HIS A 186 6.86 -12.69 -0.50
C HIS A 186 5.76 -11.74 -0.04
N ALA A 187 5.40 -11.81 1.24
CA ALA A 187 4.58 -10.82 1.90
C ALA A 187 5.33 -10.32 3.14
N ASP A 188 5.04 -9.09 3.55
CA ASP A 188 5.77 -8.37 4.59
C ASP A 188 5.08 -8.40 5.95
N VAL A 189 4.09 -9.29 6.12
CA VAL A 189 3.41 -9.50 7.41
C VAL A 189 4.41 -10.11 8.41
N PRO A 190 4.61 -9.55 9.63
CA PRO A 190 3.75 -8.58 10.34
C PRO A 190 4.36 -7.17 10.52
N HIS A 191 5.16 -6.65 9.57
CA HIS A 191 6.03 -5.49 9.82
C HIS A 191 5.31 -4.13 10.02
N GLY A 192 4.05 -4.01 9.60
CA GLY A 192 3.23 -2.81 9.78
C GLY A 192 2.00 -2.84 8.85
N PRO A 193 1.11 -1.84 8.94
CA PRO A 193 -0.06 -1.71 8.07
C PRO A 193 0.28 -1.32 6.62
N PHE A 194 1.42 -0.64 6.39
CA PHE A 194 1.84 -0.18 5.06
C PHE A 194 3.35 -0.38 4.86
N ALA A 195 3.73 -1.00 3.75
CA ALA A 195 5.11 -1.02 3.26
C ALA A 195 5.34 0.15 2.31
N PHE A 196 6.58 0.63 2.21
CA PHE A 196 6.94 1.68 1.26
C PHE A 196 8.27 1.43 0.56
N VAL A 197 8.37 1.95 -0.66
CA VAL A 197 9.58 2.03 -1.48
C VAL A 197 9.68 3.43 -2.09
N LEU A 198 10.67 4.21 -1.71
CA LEU A 198 11.02 5.49 -2.33
C LEU A 198 12.20 5.29 -3.28
N SER A 199 12.03 5.61 -4.56
CA SER A 199 13.07 5.39 -5.56
C SER A 199 13.99 6.61 -5.76
N LEU A 200 15.29 6.33 -5.78
CA LEU A 200 16.36 7.23 -6.23
C LEU A 200 16.96 6.76 -7.57
N THR A 201 16.24 5.89 -8.28
CA THR A 201 16.69 5.32 -9.54
C THR A 201 16.52 6.32 -10.67
N ASN A 202 17.55 6.54 -11.48
CA ASN A 202 17.46 7.35 -12.70
C ASN A 202 16.76 6.55 -13.82
N TRP A 203 15.48 6.24 -13.64
CA TRP A 203 14.73 5.25 -14.43
C TRP A 203 14.73 5.54 -15.94
N ASP A 204 14.56 6.80 -16.33
CA ASP A 204 14.54 7.21 -17.75
C ASP A 204 15.89 7.08 -18.44
N LYS A 205 16.97 7.07 -17.66
CA LYS A 205 18.36 6.97 -18.15
C LYS A 205 18.99 5.61 -17.83
N ARG A 206 18.19 4.64 -17.39
CA ARG A 206 18.68 3.33 -16.95
C ARG A 206 19.36 2.58 -18.09
N ARG A 207 20.34 1.76 -17.72
CA ARG A 207 21.06 0.84 -18.63
C ARG A 207 20.74 -0.62 -18.38
N PHE A 208 19.63 -0.88 -17.69
CA PHE A 208 19.18 -2.21 -17.30
C PHE A 208 17.70 -2.40 -17.62
N THR A 209 17.27 -3.66 -17.68
CA THR A 209 15.87 -4.07 -17.75
C THR A 209 15.43 -4.70 -16.42
N GLY A 210 14.12 -4.73 -16.18
CA GLY A 210 13.53 -5.23 -14.94
C GLY A 210 13.70 -4.25 -13.78
N GLY A 211 13.65 -4.76 -12.54
CA GLY A 211 13.69 -3.94 -11.33
C GLY A 211 12.37 -3.25 -10.96
N GLU A 212 11.28 -3.47 -11.69
CA GLU A 212 9.96 -3.04 -11.26
C GLU A 212 9.55 -3.80 -10.00
N THR A 213 8.90 -3.12 -9.06
CA THR A 213 8.18 -3.79 -7.99
C THR A 213 6.94 -4.42 -8.60
N PHE A 214 6.70 -5.71 -8.38
CA PHE A 214 5.47 -6.36 -8.82
C PHE A 214 4.64 -6.78 -7.60
N LEU A 215 3.32 -6.68 -7.70
CA LEU A 215 2.37 -7.11 -6.69
C LEU A 215 1.31 -7.99 -7.35
N LEU A 216 0.87 -9.05 -6.68
CA LEU A 216 -0.31 -9.79 -7.14
C LEU A 216 -1.52 -8.86 -7.10
N ARG A 217 -2.34 -8.90 -8.15
CA ARG A 217 -3.59 -8.15 -8.17
C ARG A 217 -4.59 -8.76 -7.18
N PRO A 218 -5.46 -7.97 -6.53
CA PRO A 218 -6.50 -8.50 -5.64
C PRO A 218 -7.35 -9.59 -6.30
N GLU A 219 -7.68 -9.43 -7.59
CA GLU A 219 -8.46 -10.42 -8.36
C GLU A 219 -7.71 -11.75 -8.53
N THR A 220 -6.37 -11.73 -8.48
CA THR A 220 -5.56 -12.97 -8.49
C THR A 220 -5.65 -13.71 -7.17
N LEU A 221 -5.76 -12.98 -6.06
CA LEU A 221 -5.88 -13.57 -4.72
C LEU A 221 -7.25 -14.22 -4.49
N ASP A 222 -8.26 -13.81 -5.27
CA ASP A 222 -9.61 -14.39 -5.30
C ASP A 222 -10.00 -14.90 -6.70
N TYR A 223 -9.05 -15.58 -7.35
CA TYR A 223 -9.12 -15.96 -8.76
C TYR A 223 -10.42 -16.65 -9.19
N TRP A 224 -10.95 -17.56 -8.36
CA TRP A 224 -12.09 -18.39 -8.74
C TRP A 224 -13.43 -17.66 -8.67
N ARG A 225 -13.53 -16.55 -7.93
CA ARG A 225 -14.77 -15.78 -7.82
C ARG A 225 -15.13 -15.10 -9.13
N GLY A 226 -14.13 -14.61 -9.87
CA GLY A 226 -14.29 -13.95 -11.17
C GLY A 226 -13.79 -14.76 -12.36
N PHE A 227 -13.60 -16.08 -12.21
CA PHE A 227 -13.00 -16.90 -13.27
C PHE A 227 -13.95 -17.08 -14.47
N GLU A 228 -13.51 -16.60 -15.63
CA GLU A 228 -14.21 -16.74 -16.89
C GLU A 228 -13.49 -17.72 -17.83
N THR A 229 -14.15 -18.82 -18.19
CA THR A 229 -13.56 -19.89 -19.03
C THR A 229 -13.15 -19.43 -20.43
N SER A 230 -13.72 -18.33 -20.92
CA SER A 230 -13.45 -17.75 -22.24
C SER A 230 -12.34 -16.71 -22.24
N SER A 231 -11.84 -16.32 -21.06
CA SER A 231 -10.84 -15.26 -20.91
C SER A 231 -9.41 -15.81 -20.91
N VAL A 232 -8.51 -15.17 -21.65
CA VAL A 232 -7.07 -15.47 -21.60
C VAL A 232 -6.46 -14.71 -20.42
N VAL A 233 -5.75 -15.41 -19.54
CA VAL A 233 -5.05 -14.83 -18.39
C VAL A 233 -3.55 -14.75 -18.70
N GLU A 234 -3.03 -13.54 -18.78
CA GLU A 234 -1.60 -13.26 -18.99
C GLU A 234 -1.01 -12.52 -17.79
N ARG A 235 0.32 -12.33 -17.75
CA ARG A 235 1.04 -11.73 -16.62
C ARG A 235 0.40 -10.42 -16.14
N GLY A 236 0.01 -9.51 -17.03
CA GLY A 236 -0.58 -8.23 -16.65
C GLY A 236 -1.95 -8.32 -15.97
N ALA A 237 -2.66 -9.44 -16.14
CA ALA A 237 -3.91 -9.75 -15.43
C ALA A 237 -3.65 -10.40 -14.06
N VAL A 238 -2.43 -10.90 -13.82
CA VAL A 238 -2.02 -11.58 -12.57
C VAL A 238 -1.29 -10.62 -11.64
N VAL A 239 -0.43 -9.78 -12.20
CA VAL A 239 0.39 -8.83 -11.44
C VAL A 239 0.20 -7.41 -11.93
N GLN A 240 0.28 -6.49 -10.99
CA GLN A 240 0.53 -5.08 -11.25
C GLN A 240 2.03 -4.82 -11.05
N THR A 241 2.64 -4.03 -11.92
CA THR A 241 4.02 -3.59 -11.80
C THR A 241 4.07 -2.09 -11.56
N VAL A 242 5.04 -1.66 -10.76
CA VAL A 242 5.33 -0.25 -10.49
C VAL A 242 6.80 -0.01 -10.81
N GLU A 243 7.05 0.83 -11.81
CA GLU A 243 8.37 1.30 -12.17
C GLU A 243 8.95 2.18 -11.05
N PRO A 244 10.21 1.96 -10.63
CA PRO A 244 10.86 2.78 -9.62
C PRO A 244 11.37 4.09 -10.24
N GLU A 245 10.47 4.93 -10.75
CA GLU A 245 10.81 6.24 -11.29
C GLU A 245 11.50 7.13 -10.25
N PHE A 246 12.33 8.08 -10.71
CA PHE A 246 13.08 8.93 -9.80
C PHE A 246 12.14 9.75 -8.91
N ASN A 247 12.38 9.74 -7.60
CA ASN A 247 11.58 10.44 -6.60
C ASN A 247 10.10 9.98 -6.54
N ARG A 248 9.83 8.74 -6.94
CA ARG A 248 8.53 8.08 -6.74
C ARG A 248 8.50 7.35 -5.41
N LEU A 249 7.50 7.65 -4.58
CA LEU A 249 7.13 6.85 -3.41
C LEU A 249 6.03 5.87 -3.82
N THR A 250 6.27 4.57 -3.63
CA THR A 250 5.24 3.53 -3.72
C THR A 250 4.89 3.09 -2.31
N VAL A 251 3.62 3.16 -1.93
CA VAL A 251 3.10 2.65 -0.66
C VAL A 251 2.10 1.55 -0.95
N PHE A 252 2.16 0.45 -0.23
CA PHE A 252 1.27 -0.67 -0.50
C PHE A 252 0.96 -1.48 0.74
N ASP A 253 -0.13 -2.24 0.63
CA ASP A 253 -0.58 -3.21 1.61
C ASP A 253 0.41 -4.39 1.70
N PRO A 254 1.12 -4.57 2.82
CA PRO A 254 2.17 -5.58 2.97
C PRO A 254 1.62 -7.01 3.00
N ARG A 255 0.29 -7.19 3.09
CA ARG A 255 -0.37 -8.49 3.01
C ARG A 255 -0.38 -9.02 1.57
N ILE A 256 -0.28 -8.14 0.57
CA ILE A 256 -0.27 -8.54 -0.83
C ILE A 256 1.08 -9.18 -1.17
N PRO A 257 1.09 -10.41 -1.73
CA PRO A 257 2.32 -11.00 -2.20
C PRO A 257 2.96 -10.17 -3.34
N HIS A 258 4.23 -9.84 -3.18
CA HIS A 258 4.97 -8.93 -4.05
C HIS A 258 6.45 -9.32 -4.17
N GLY A 259 7.19 -8.63 -5.03
CA GLY A 259 8.62 -8.81 -5.22
C GLY A 259 9.22 -7.77 -6.15
N VAL A 260 10.46 -8.00 -6.59
CA VAL A 260 11.20 -7.11 -7.49
C VAL A 260 11.70 -7.94 -8.67
N ASN A 261 11.32 -7.53 -9.89
CA ASN A 261 11.77 -8.18 -11.11
C ASN A 261 13.30 -8.18 -11.20
N VAL A 262 13.86 -9.21 -11.85
CA VAL A 262 15.31 -9.33 -12.01
C VAL A 262 15.87 -8.12 -12.73
N VAL A 263 16.88 -7.49 -12.13
CA VAL A 263 17.66 -6.45 -12.80
C VAL A 263 18.68 -7.10 -13.71
N GLU A 264 18.70 -6.75 -14.99
CA GLU A 264 19.62 -7.32 -15.99
C GLU A 264 20.31 -6.21 -16.79
N GLY A 265 21.64 -6.32 -16.98
CA GLY A 265 22.37 -5.51 -17.96
C GLY A 265 23.41 -4.54 -17.41
N THR A 266 23.40 -4.18 -16.13
CA THR A 266 24.45 -3.34 -15.53
C THR A 266 25.05 -3.93 -14.26
N ARG A 267 26.37 -3.87 -14.12
CA ARG A 267 27.10 -4.18 -12.88
C ARG A 267 27.64 -2.93 -12.19
N ASP A 268 27.43 -1.76 -12.80
CA ASP A 268 27.75 -0.49 -12.16
C ASP A 268 26.63 -0.15 -11.17
N VAL A 269 26.98 -0.10 -9.89
CA VAL A 269 26.03 0.22 -8.80
C VAL A 269 25.38 1.59 -8.98
N ARG A 270 26.03 2.53 -9.67
CA ARG A 270 25.47 3.86 -10.02
C ARG A 270 24.34 3.78 -11.02
N GLU A 271 24.40 2.81 -11.90
CA GLU A 271 23.41 2.61 -12.95
C GLU A 271 22.29 1.67 -12.52
N GLY A 272 22.45 0.94 -11.42
CA GLY A 272 21.46 0.01 -10.89
C GLY A 272 20.20 0.67 -10.32
N ARG A 273 19.24 -0.16 -9.92
CA ARG A 273 18.03 0.28 -9.20
C ARG A 273 18.42 0.60 -7.76
N LEU A 274 18.22 1.85 -7.36
CA LEU A 274 18.51 2.38 -6.03
C LEU A 274 17.21 2.83 -5.36
N VAL A 275 16.88 2.25 -4.22
CA VAL A 275 15.65 2.56 -3.48
C VAL A 275 15.88 2.61 -1.98
N LEU A 276 15.08 3.42 -1.31
CA LEU A 276 14.86 3.44 0.13
C LEU A 276 13.59 2.64 0.43
N HIS A 277 13.57 1.83 1.47
CA HIS A 277 12.36 1.07 1.83
C HIS A 277 12.25 0.81 3.33
N GLY A 278 11.02 0.55 3.78
CA GLY A 278 10.66 0.26 5.16
C GLY A 278 9.16 0.08 5.31
N TRP A 279 8.69 0.13 6.55
CA TRP A 279 7.28 -0.01 6.90
C TRP A 279 6.83 1.14 7.79
N PHE A 280 5.67 1.71 7.49
CA PHE A 280 4.95 2.57 8.42
C PHE A 280 4.29 1.71 9.49
N ARG A 281 4.26 2.21 10.73
CA ARG A 281 3.83 1.47 11.91
C ARG A 281 3.00 2.35 12.84
N ASP A 282 2.41 1.67 13.82
CA ASP A 282 1.71 2.26 14.96
C ASP A 282 0.58 3.19 14.51
N LEU A 283 -0.54 2.57 14.13
CA LEU A 283 -1.77 3.29 13.80
C LEU A 283 -2.18 4.16 14.99
N ALA A 284 -2.35 5.46 14.75
CA ALA A 284 -2.76 6.42 15.75
C ALA A 284 -3.50 7.60 15.11
N PRO A 285 -4.48 8.20 15.82
CA PRO A 285 -5.08 9.45 15.39
C PRO A 285 -4.02 10.55 15.23
N HIS A 286 -4.14 11.35 14.18
CA HIS A 286 -3.34 12.53 13.97
C HIS A 286 -4.22 13.78 13.95
N PHE A 287 -3.81 14.82 14.68
CA PHE A 287 -4.54 16.07 14.82
C PHE A 287 -3.76 17.20 14.15
N SER A 288 -4.46 18.02 13.36
CA SER A 288 -3.87 19.13 12.61
C SER A 288 -4.72 20.39 12.70
N GLY A 289 -4.10 21.54 12.42
CA GLY A 289 -4.76 22.85 12.57
C GLY A 289 -4.91 23.24 14.05
N ALA A 290 -6.09 23.73 14.43
CA ALA A 290 -6.36 24.17 15.80
C ALA A 290 -6.72 23.04 16.77
N LEU A 291 -6.96 21.82 16.25
CA LEU A 291 -7.33 20.67 17.07
C LEU A 291 -6.10 20.08 17.77
N THR A 292 -6.31 19.63 19.01
CA THR A 292 -5.29 18.91 19.80
C THR A 292 -5.88 17.61 20.33
N GLU A 293 -5.03 16.60 20.51
CA GLU A 293 -5.44 15.30 21.04
C GLU A 293 -6.24 15.41 22.34
N ALA A 294 -5.70 16.15 23.32
CA ALA A 294 -6.34 16.33 24.63
C ALA A 294 -7.71 17.02 24.55
N ALA A 295 -7.92 17.91 23.57
CA ALA A 295 -9.21 18.56 23.39
C ALA A 295 -10.23 17.63 22.71
N CYS A 296 -9.79 16.80 21.76
CA CYS A 296 -10.65 15.88 21.01
C CYS A 296 -10.98 14.59 21.78
N GLU A 297 -10.20 14.23 22.80
CA GLU A 297 -10.38 12.99 23.59
C GLU A 297 -11.83 12.78 24.09
N PRO A 298 -12.55 13.77 24.66
CA PRO A 298 -13.93 13.58 25.09
C PRO A 298 -14.89 13.25 23.94
N ALA A 299 -14.79 13.95 22.82
CA ALA A 299 -15.64 13.72 21.64
C ALA A 299 -15.38 12.33 21.06
N LEU A 300 -14.11 11.95 20.91
CA LEU A 300 -13.72 10.61 20.47
C LEU A 300 -14.19 9.52 21.44
N GLY A 301 -14.12 9.79 22.74
CA GLY A 301 -14.59 8.88 23.80
C GLY A 301 -16.10 8.64 23.77
N GLU A 302 -16.89 9.57 23.22
CA GLU A 302 -18.33 9.39 23.03
C GLU A 302 -18.66 8.59 21.77
N ILE A 303 -18.02 8.91 20.64
CA ILE A 303 -18.38 8.35 19.33
C ILE A 303 -17.78 6.96 19.09
N LEU A 304 -16.52 6.73 19.47
CA LEU A 304 -15.80 5.49 19.12
C LEU A 304 -16.43 4.23 19.71
N PRO A 305 -16.94 4.21 20.97
CA PRO A 305 -17.59 3.01 21.50
C PRO A 305 -18.81 2.58 20.69
N ARG A 306 -19.66 3.53 20.27
CA ARG A 306 -20.85 3.25 19.46
C ARG A 306 -20.47 2.78 18.05
N LEU A 307 -19.47 3.43 17.45
CA LEU A 307 -18.94 3.02 16.16
C LEU A 307 -18.40 1.58 16.21
N TYR A 308 -17.60 1.23 17.22
CA TYR A 308 -17.07 -0.13 17.35
C TYR A 308 -18.17 -1.18 17.58
N GLU A 309 -19.25 -0.84 18.29
CA GLU A 309 -20.41 -1.71 18.43
C GLU A 309 -21.11 -1.95 17.08
N ALA A 310 -21.35 -0.88 16.31
CA ALA A 310 -21.97 -0.95 14.99
C ALA A 310 -21.10 -1.75 13.99
N LEU A 311 -19.80 -1.45 13.93
CA LEU A 311 -18.83 -2.18 13.11
C LEU A 311 -18.74 -3.67 13.50
N GLY A 312 -18.90 -3.99 14.79
CA GLY A 312 -18.92 -5.36 15.29
C GLY A 312 -20.12 -6.19 14.83
N ALA A 313 -21.20 -5.54 14.38
CA ALA A 313 -22.38 -6.19 13.82
C ALA A 313 -22.27 -6.43 12.30
N LEU A 314 -21.33 -5.78 11.62
CA LEU A 314 -21.10 -5.96 10.19
C LEU A 314 -20.31 -7.25 9.88
N PRO A 315 -20.41 -7.79 8.66
CA PRO A 315 -19.58 -8.92 8.25
C PRO A 315 -18.09 -8.60 8.38
N ARG A 316 -17.30 -9.63 8.74
CA ARG A 316 -15.86 -9.47 8.97
C ARG A 316 -15.13 -8.99 7.73
N ALA A 317 -14.22 -8.04 7.91
CA ALA A 317 -13.24 -7.60 6.92
C ALA A 317 -11.84 -7.57 7.56
N ARG A 318 -10.81 -7.40 6.73
CA ARG A 318 -9.43 -7.23 7.18
C ARG A 318 -8.76 -6.06 6.50
N GLY A 319 -7.91 -5.37 7.23
CA GLY A 319 -7.05 -4.31 6.69
C GLY A 319 -7.22 -3.01 7.44
N VAL A 320 -6.85 -1.94 6.77
CA VAL A 320 -6.82 -0.60 7.35
C VAL A 320 -7.61 0.35 6.47
N VAL A 321 -8.44 1.17 7.11
CA VAL A 321 -8.98 2.39 6.50
C VAL A 321 -8.53 3.59 7.30
N VAL A 322 -8.37 4.71 6.63
CA VAL A 322 -7.98 5.97 7.23
C VAL A 322 -8.92 7.04 6.70
N ILE A 323 -9.62 7.71 7.61
CA ILE A 323 -10.54 8.80 7.29
C ILE A 323 -9.95 10.11 7.83
N ARG A 324 -10.01 11.18 7.05
CA ARG A 324 -9.76 12.54 7.51
C ARG A 324 -11.11 13.22 7.74
N VAL A 325 -11.30 13.73 8.94
CA VAL A 325 -12.50 14.44 9.38
C VAL A 325 -12.14 15.92 9.48
N ASN A 326 -12.77 16.76 8.67
CA ASN A 326 -12.52 18.21 8.67
C ASN A 326 -13.50 18.90 9.62
N VAL A 327 -12.97 19.69 10.54
CA VAL A 327 -13.73 20.34 11.62
C VAL A 327 -13.55 21.85 11.49
N ASP A 328 -14.64 22.59 11.56
CA ASP A 328 -14.60 24.05 11.52
C ASP A 328 -14.16 24.66 12.87
N ALA A 329 -14.22 26.00 12.96
CA ALA A 329 -13.84 26.72 14.17
C ALA A 329 -14.82 26.53 15.36
N ASN A 330 -16.09 26.20 15.08
CA ASN A 330 -17.12 26.02 16.11
C ASN A 330 -17.19 24.57 16.62
N GLY A 331 -16.54 23.62 15.94
CA GLY A 331 -16.50 22.21 16.31
C GLY A 331 -17.35 21.31 15.43
N ALA A 332 -18.11 21.87 14.48
CA ALA A 332 -18.91 21.11 13.54
C ALA A 332 -18.02 20.42 12.50
N VAL A 333 -18.37 19.16 12.19
CA VAL A 333 -17.76 18.42 11.09
C VAL A 333 -18.31 18.94 9.77
N THR A 334 -17.41 19.38 8.90
CA THR A 334 -17.74 19.96 7.59
C THR A 334 -17.61 18.99 6.44
N GLY A 335 -16.98 17.84 6.67
CA GLY A 335 -16.83 16.79 5.68
C GLY A 335 -15.81 15.74 6.07
N THR A 336 -15.82 14.64 5.32
CA THR A 336 -14.88 13.53 5.49
C THR A 336 -14.16 13.20 4.17
N GLU A 337 -12.94 12.69 4.25
CA GLU A 337 -12.12 12.27 3.11
C GLU A 337 -11.43 10.94 3.42
N TRP A 338 -11.54 9.95 2.54
CA TRP A 338 -10.81 8.70 2.67
C TRP A 338 -9.34 8.88 2.25
N LYS A 339 -8.42 8.68 3.20
CA LYS A 339 -6.98 8.83 2.98
C LYS A 339 -6.28 7.51 2.67
N ALA A 340 -6.79 6.38 3.12
CA ALA A 340 -6.31 5.05 2.74
C ALA A 340 -7.43 4.03 2.93
N ASP A 341 -7.45 3.00 2.09
CA ASP A 341 -8.38 1.90 2.21
C ASP A 341 -7.80 0.62 1.61
N THR A 342 -7.58 -0.36 2.47
CA THR A 342 -7.05 -1.67 2.12
C THR A 342 -8.02 -2.79 2.51
N LEU A 343 -9.30 -2.48 2.75
CA LEU A 343 -10.23 -3.49 3.25
C LEU A 343 -10.43 -4.65 2.28
N VAL A 344 -10.35 -5.85 2.85
CA VAL A 344 -10.69 -7.10 2.19
C VAL A 344 -11.73 -7.82 3.06
N PRO A 345 -13.00 -7.87 2.64
CA PRO A 345 -14.02 -8.68 3.30
C PRO A 345 -13.62 -10.15 3.41
N ALA A 346 -13.80 -10.73 4.59
CA ALA A 346 -13.43 -12.12 4.85
C ALA A 346 -14.40 -13.06 4.12
N PRO A 347 -13.90 -14.06 3.36
CA PRO A 347 -14.77 -15.02 2.70
C PRO A 347 -15.67 -15.77 3.72
N ALA A 348 -16.98 -15.78 3.46
CA ALA A 348 -17.95 -16.53 4.27
C ALA A 348 -19.07 -17.12 3.40
N PRO A 349 -19.68 -18.26 3.81
CA PRO A 349 -20.89 -18.76 3.17
C PRO A 349 -22.01 -17.71 3.24
N ASN A 350 -22.61 -17.38 2.10
CA ASN A 350 -23.67 -16.36 1.98
C ASN A 350 -23.23 -14.94 2.38
N LEU A 351 -21.93 -14.62 2.28
CA LEU A 351 -21.50 -13.23 2.38
C LEU A 351 -22.23 -12.39 1.30
N PRO A 352 -22.71 -11.18 1.63
CA PRO A 352 -23.08 -10.18 0.62
C PRO A 352 -21.94 -9.93 -0.37
N ASP A 353 -22.20 -9.16 -1.43
CA ASP A 353 -21.13 -8.78 -2.33
C ASP A 353 -19.98 -8.12 -1.51
N PRO A 354 -18.70 -8.47 -1.74
CA PRO A 354 -17.60 -7.88 -1.00
C PRO A 354 -17.60 -6.34 -1.03
N THR A 355 -18.03 -5.75 -2.14
CA THR A 355 -18.17 -4.29 -2.27
C THR A 355 -19.22 -3.76 -1.30
N GLU A 356 -20.38 -4.41 -1.19
CA GLU A 356 -21.44 -4.02 -0.25
C GLU A 356 -20.96 -4.09 1.22
N VAL A 357 -20.19 -5.11 1.57
CA VAL A 357 -19.62 -5.23 2.94
C VAL A 357 -18.65 -4.10 3.23
N ARG A 358 -17.74 -3.81 2.28
CA ARG A 358 -16.78 -2.72 2.41
C ARG A 358 -17.48 -1.37 2.51
N ASP A 359 -18.42 -1.10 1.62
CA ASP A 359 -19.12 0.18 1.55
C ASP A 359 -19.96 0.42 2.82
N ALA A 360 -20.59 -0.62 3.36
CA ALA A 360 -21.28 -0.54 4.65
C ALA A 360 -20.33 -0.15 5.80
N ILE A 361 -19.11 -0.71 5.85
CA ILE A 361 -18.10 -0.34 6.84
C ILE A 361 -17.69 1.12 6.69
N LEU A 362 -17.39 1.55 5.45
CA LEU A 362 -16.96 2.92 5.18
C LEU A 362 -18.09 3.93 5.51
N LEU A 363 -19.32 3.66 5.08
CA LEU A 363 -20.49 4.50 5.37
C LEU A 363 -20.74 4.63 6.87
N GLU A 364 -20.64 3.54 7.63
CA GLU A 364 -20.85 3.57 9.09
C GLU A 364 -19.82 4.48 9.79
N ILE A 365 -18.55 4.37 9.40
CA ILE A 365 -17.47 5.21 9.93
C ILE A 365 -17.73 6.68 9.56
N ALA A 366 -17.91 6.98 8.28
CA ALA A 366 -18.08 8.35 7.81
C ALA A 366 -19.35 8.99 8.38
N GLY A 367 -20.47 8.27 8.41
CA GLY A 367 -21.73 8.74 8.98
C GLY A 367 -21.60 9.07 10.46
N THR A 368 -20.96 8.19 11.24
CA THR A 368 -20.73 8.44 12.67
C THR A 368 -19.88 9.69 12.92
N PHE A 369 -18.87 9.96 12.07
CA PHE A 369 -18.10 11.20 12.19
C PHE A 369 -18.83 12.44 11.69
N MET A 370 -19.65 12.33 10.65
CA MET A 370 -20.46 13.45 10.19
C MET A 370 -21.44 13.94 11.27
N ASP A 371 -21.94 13.03 12.10
CA ASP A 371 -22.84 13.34 13.22
C ASP A 371 -22.09 13.78 14.51
N ALA A 372 -20.76 13.79 14.49
CA ALA A 372 -19.95 14.11 15.67
C ALA A 372 -19.78 15.63 15.86
N GLU A 373 -19.71 16.05 17.11
CA GLU A 373 -19.34 17.43 17.49
C GLU A 373 -18.00 17.41 18.22
N PHE A 374 -17.05 18.19 17.71
CA PHE A 374 -15.71 18.37 18.28
C PHE A 374 -15.65 19.66 19.11
N PRO A 375 -14.62 19.84 19.96
CA PRO A 375 -14.46 21.10 20.69
C PRO A 375 -14.26 22.29 19.75
N ALA A 376 -14.94 23.40 20.04
CA ALA A 376 -14.65 24.68 19.41
C ALA A 376 -13.19 25.10 19.65
N ALA A 377 -12.43 25.30 18.57
CA ALA A 377 -11.00 25.63 18.63
C ALA A 377 -10.68 27.03 18.09
N GLY A 378 -11.70 27.80 17.65
CA GLY A 378 -11.54 29.18 17.17
C GLY A 378 -10.90 29.32 15.79
N ALA A 379 -10.41 28.21 15.20
CA ALA A 379 -9.98 28.08 13.82
C ALA A 379 -10.22 26.63 13.35
N PRO A 380 -10.28 26.37 12.03
CA PRO A 380 -10.47 25.02 11.51
C PRO A 380 -9.33 24.06 11.86
N GLY A 381 -9.63 22.77 11.84
CA GLY A 381 -8.65 21.71 11.99
C GLY A 381 -9.12 20.41 11.35
N ALA A 382 -8.33 19.35 11.51
CA ALA A 382 -8.73 18.03 11.03
C ALA A 382 -8.17 16.92 11.92
N VAL A 383 -8.90 15.79 11.94
CA VAL A 383 -8.48 14.54 12.57
C VAL A 383 -8.30 13.49 11.48
N THR A 384 -7.10 12.95 11.32
CA THR A 384 -6.84 11.75 10.52
C THR A 384 -6.94 10.54 11.44
N MET A 385 -7.97 9.72 11.26
CA MET A 385 -8.32 8.60 12.11
C MET A 385 -8.13 7.26 11.37
N PRO A 386 -7.22 6.39 11.84
CA PRO A 386 -7.09 5.03 11.33
C PRO A 386 -8.04 4.05 12.03
N PHE A 387 -8.50 3.05 11.29
CA PHE A 387 -9.23 1.88 11.80
C PHE A 387 -8.60 0.60 11.26
N GLU A 388 -8.28 -0.34 12.15
CA GLU A 388 -7.71 -1.64 11.83
C GLU A 388 -8.74 -2.75 12.02
N PHE A 389 -8.75 -3.70 11.09
CA PHE A 389 -9.67 -4.84 11.03
C PHE A 389 -8.87 -6.15 10.90
N ASP A 390 -9.17 -7.14 11.75
CA ASP A 390 -8.45 -8.44 11.88
C ASP A 390 -9.29 -9.70 11.60
#